data_AF-A0A2P9F034-F1
#
_entry.id   AF-A0A2P9F034-F1
#
_cell.length_a   1.000
_cell.length_b   1.000
_cell.length_c   1.000
_cell.angle_alpha   90.00
_cell.angle_beta   90.00
_cell.angle_gamma   90.00
#
_symmetry.space_group_name_H-M   'P 1'
#
loop_
_entity.id
_entity.type
_entity.pdbx_description
1 polymer ?
#
loop_
_entity_poly.entity_id
_entity_poly.type
_entity_poly.pdbx_seq_one_letter_code
_entity_poly.pdbx_strand_id
1 'polypeptide(L)'
;MSWFDNMMDKLEDVLEAGDPDRLWTDFLGASHDVYVAEEALREAEEKLAAARERALEGDLAPALKKEMRRGRHTLSVLDLLREVGGDHPDLVLALLPELYDCCLGVNKTSIWGREILHALGRATDLHDALAPLVTGTLNDDDELSDVFAMNGLGMLLDDIGDTRLLARWREAVRTSPDADVRDLADDDDPDEETPEETPEETPEETPGEQPPGRARPRG
;
A
#
# COMPACT_ATOMS: atom_id res chain seq x y z
N MET A 1 30.59 -56.16 20.84
CA MET A 1 29.20 -56.09 20.33
C MET A 1 29.19 -56.64 18.92
N SER A 2 28.27 -57.55 18.63
CA SER A 2 28.12 -58.14 17.30
C SER A 2 27.54 -57.09 16.34
N TRP A 3 27.91 -57.14 15.05
CA TRP A 3 27.29 -56.30 14.01
C TRP A 3 25.77 -56.54 13.92
N PHE A 4 25.32 -57.75 14.27
CA PHE A 4 23.90 -58.09 14.40
C PHE A 4 23.20 -57.34 15.54
N ASP A 5 23.87 -57.14 16.69
CA ASP A 5 23.29 -56.42 17.83
C ASP A 5 23.05 -54.95 17.45
N ASN A 6 24.03 -54.31 16.81
CA ASN A 6 23.92 -52.92 16.34
C ASN A 6 22.89 -52.74 15.19
N MET A 7 22.57 -53.80 14.46
CA MET A 7 21.52 -53.79 13.44
C MET A 7 20.13 -53.94 14.07
N MET A 8 20.00 -54.78 15.10
CA MET A 8 18.75 -54.95 15.85
C MET A 8 18.39 -53.71 16.65
N ASP A 9 19.37 -53.08 17.33
CA ASP A 9 19.17 -51.82 18.06
C ASP A 9 18.65 -50.72 17.12
N LYS A 10 19.23 -50.58 15.93
CA LYS A 10 18.76 -49.59 14.94
C LYS A 10 17.39 -49.93 14.34
N LEU A 11 17.05 -51.21 14.24
CA LEU A 11 15.74 -51.63 13.75
C LEU A 11 14.66 -51.36 14.80
N GLU A 12 15.00 -51.54 16.07
CA GLU A 12 14.18 -51.22 17.24
C GLU A 12 13.96 -49.70 17.33
N ASP A 13 15.01 -48.89 17.15
CA ASP A 13 14.90 -47.42 17.08
C ASP A 13 13.99 -46.95 15.94
N VAL A 14 14.06 -47.59 14.76
CA VAL A 14 13.23 -47.25 13.59
C VAL A 14 11.78 -47.71 13.77
N LEU A 15 11.55 -48.84 14.44
CA LEU A 15 10.21 -49.35 14.74
C LEU A 15 9.54 -48.55 15.87
N GLU A 16 10.29 -48.11 16.89
CA GLU A 16 9.80 -47.19 17.92
C GLU A 16 9.49 -45.79 17.35
N ALA A 17 10.28 -45.31 16.39
CA ALA A 17 9.99 -44.07 15.66
C ALA A 17 8.77 -44.19 14.73
N GLY A 18 8.40 -45.41 14.35
CA GLY A 18 7.24 -45.73 13.54
C GLY A 18 6.05 -46.30 14.31
N ASP A 19 6.10 -46.31 15.65
CA ASP A 19 5.02 -46.84 16.49
C ASP A 19 3.75 -45.97 16.32
N PRO A 20 2.68 -46.50 15.70
CA PRO A 20 1.47 -45.74 15.46
C PRO A 20 0.83 -45.20 16.74
N ASP A 21 0.95 -45.90 17.87
CA ASP A 21 0.33 -45.49 19.14
C ASP A 21 1.08 -44.29 19.75
N ARG A 22 2.42 -44.28 19.63
CA ARG A 22 3.26 -43.14 20.04
C ARG A 22 3.02 -41.93 19.14
N LEU A 23 3.02 -42.12 17.82
CA LEU A 23 2.74 -41.05 16.85
C LEU A 23 1.32 -40.47 17.03
N TRP A 24 0.34 -41.32 17.35
CA TRP A 24 -1.02 -40.88 17.66
C TRP A 24 -1.09 -40.10 18.97
N THR A 25 -0.35 -40.52 20.00
CA THR A 25 -0.26 -39.80 21.28
C THR A 25 0.40 -38.43 21.10
N ASP A 26 1.50 -38.36 20.35
CA ASP A 26 2.18 -37.10 20.04
C ASP A 26 1.28 -36.17 19.21
N PHE A 27 0.54 -36.70 18.23
CA PHE A 27 -0.46 -35.95 17.48
C PHE A 27 -1.58 -35.40 18.37
N LEU A 28 -2.13 -36.21 19.27
CA LEU A 28 -3.16 -35.76 20.21
C LEU A 28 -2.63 -34.70 21.18
N GLY A 29 -1.39 -34.84 21.64
CA GLY A 29 -0.70 -33.83 22.45
C GLY A 29 -0.57 -32.50 21.71
N ALA A 30 -0.04 -32.53 20.48
CA ALA A 30 0.08 -31.34 19.65
C ALA A 30 -1.28 -30.70 19.31
N SER A 31 -2.30 -31.52 19.02
CA SER A 31 -3.66 -31.04 18.78
C SER A 31 -4.27 -30.38 20.02
N HIS A 32 -4.00 -30.90 21.21
CA HIS A 32 -4.43 -30.29 22.46
C HIS A 32 -3.71 -28.97 22.72
N ASP A 33 -2.40 -28.91 22.48
CA ASP A 33 -1.60 -27.70 22.65
C ASP A 33 -2.07 -26.58 21.71
N VAL A 34 -2.38 -26.92 20.45
CA VAL A 34 -2.98 -25.98 19.48
C VAL A 34 -4.32 -25.47 20.00
N TYR A 35 -5.21 -26.37 20.46
CA TYR A 35 -6.50 -25.97 21.02
C TYR A 35 -6.35 -25.02 22.22
N VAL A 36 -5.42 -25.29 23.13
CA VAL A 36 -5.15 -24.42 24.29
C VAL A 36 -4.60 -23.06 23.84
N ALA A 37 -3.71 -23.03 22.84
CA ALA A 37 -3.16 -21.79 22.31
C ALA A 37 -4.24 -20.95 21.60
N GLU A 38 -5.12 -21.57 20.82
CA GLU A 38 -6.26 -20.91 20.17
C GLU A 38 -7.22 -20.29 21.20
N GLU A 39 -7.52 -21.02 22.28
CA GLU A 39 -8.39 -20.52 23.34
C GLU A 39 -7.75 -19.34 24.09
N ALA A 40 -6.45 -19.43 24.39
CA ALA A 40 -5.71 -18.33 25.01
C ALA A 40 -5.63 -17.08 24.10
N LEU A 41 -5.49 -17.28 22.78
CA LEU A 41 -5.50 -16.20 21.80
C LEU A 41 -6.89 -15.54 21.77
N ARG A 42 -7.97 -16.31 21.70
CA ARG A 42 -9.34 -15.81 21.74
C ARG A 42 -9.60 -14.96 22.99
N GLU A 43 -9.18 -15.43 24.16
CA GLU A 43 -9.30 -14.65 25.40
C GLU A 43 -8.48 -13.34 25.36
N ALA A 44 -7.30 -13.36 24.76
CA ALA A 44 -6.45 -12.18 24.63
C ALA A 44 -7.07 -11.16 23.67
N GLU A 45 -7.63 -11.60 22.56
CA GLU A 45 -8.35 -10.78 21.59
C GLU A 45 -9.60 -10.14 22.21
N GLU A 46 -10.39 -10.89 22.99
CA GLU A 46 -11.54 -10.36 23.73
C GLU A 46 -11.12 -9.27 24.74
N LYS A 47 -10.05 -9.51 25.50
CA LYS A 47 -9.50 -8.52 26.44
C LYS A 47 -8.97 -7.28 25.73
N LEU A 48 -8.32 -7.45 24.58
CA LEU A 48 -7.82 -6.35 23.76
C LEU A 48 -8.99 -5.52 23.19
N ALA A 49 -10.01 -6.16 22.63
CA ALA A 49 -11.20 -5.49 22.12
C ALA A 49 -11.91 -4.67 23.21
N ALA A 50 -12.09 -5.25 24.40
CA ALA A 50 -12.68 -4.54 25.55
C ALA A 50 -11.80 -3.39 26.07
N ALA A 51 -10.48 -3.50 25.97
CA ALA A 51 -9.57 -2.41 26.31
C ALA A 51 -9.63 -1.27 25.28
N ARG A 52 -9.72 -1.62 23.99
CA ARG A 52 -9.88 -0.67 22.88
C ARG A 52 -11.18 0.11 23.01
N GLU A 53 -12.31 -0.57 23.25
CA GLU A 53 -13.62 0.08 23.42
C GLU A 53 -13.58 1.11 24.56
N ARG A 54 -13.09 0.73 25.74
CA ARG A 54 -12.90 1.65 26.87
C ARG A 54 -11.94 2.81 26.57
N ALA A 55 -10.94 2.58 25.73
CA ALA A 55 -10.02 3.64 25.32
C ALA A 55 -10.73 4.64 24.40
N LEU A 56 -11.51 4.17 23.44
CA LEU A 56 -12.25 4.99 22.47
C LEU A 56 -13.38 5.82 23.10
N GLU A 57 -13.87 5.43 24.28
CA GLU A 57 -14.78 6.27 25.09
C GLU A 57 -14.14 7.57 25.58
N GLY A 58 -12.79 7.64 25.62
CA GLY A 58 -12.02 8.82 26.03
C GLY A 58 -11.39 9.59 24.86
N ASP A 59 -10.77 10.73 25.18
CA ASP A 59 -9.94 11.46 24.22
C ASP A 59 -8.55 10.83 24.10
N LEU A 60 -8.36 10.03 23.05
CA LEU A 60 -7.10 9.34 22.77
C LEU A 60 -6.08 10.19 22.01
N ALA A 61 -6.50 11.28 21.36
CA ALA A 61 -5.63 12.02 20.45
C ALA A 61 -4.33 12.51 21.12
N PRO A 62 -4.34 13.09 22.34
CA PRO A 62 -3.11 13.52 23.00
C PRO A 62 -2.11 12.38 23.27
N ALA A 63 -2.62 11.20 23.64
CA ALA A 63 -1.79 10.05 23.93
C ALA A 63 -1.18 9.46 22.65
N LEU A 64 -1.99 9.31 21.59
CA LEU A 64 -1.54 8.78 20.31
C LEU A 64 -0.50 9.71 19.65
N LYS A 65 -0.72 11.03 19.66
CA LYS A 65 0.26 12.02 19.17
C LYS A 65 1.60 11.87 19.85
N LYS A 66 1.57 11.73 21.18
CA LYS A 66 2.78 11.57 21.99
C LYS A 66 3.53 10.29 21.64
N GLU A 67 2.83 9.19 21.38
CA GLU A 67 3.48 7.92 21.02
C GLU A 67 3.99 7.91 19.58
N MET A 68 3.29 8.53 18.63
CA MET A 68 3.79 8.70 17.26
C MET A 68 5.07 9.55 17.22
N ARG A 69 5.11 10.69 17.95
CA ARG A 69 6.31 11.54 18.04
C ARG A 69 7.51 10.84 18.69
N ARG A 70 7.27 9.81 19.50
CA ARG A 70 8.33 8.99 20.12
C ARG A 70 8.82 7.87 19.21
N GLY A 71 8.09 7.55 18.14
CA GLY A 71 8.42 6.52 17.15
C GLY A 71 8.27 5.06 17.62
N ARG A 72 8.26 4.78 18.93
CA ARG A 72 8.30 3.40 19.47
C ARG A 72 7.07 2.57 19.14
N HIS A 73 5.91 3.21 19.00
CA HIS A 73 4.63 2.51 18.84
C HIS A 73 3.88 2.97 17.58
N THR A 74 4.55 3.60 16.62
CA THR A 74 3.91 4.14 15.42
C THR A 74 3.10 3.08 14.66
N LEU A 75 3.65 1.88 14.45
CA LEU A 75 2.92 0.80 13.80
C LEU A 75 1.64 0.39 14.56
N SER A 76 1.70 0.33 15.90
CA SER A 76 0.51 0.00 16.71
C SER A 76 -0.55 1.11 16.66
N VAL A 77 -0.13 2.37 16.59
CA VAL A 77 -1.06 3.49 16.40
C VAL A 77 -1.70 3.44 15.02
N LEU A 78 -0.92 3.21 13.97
CA LEU A 78 -1.43 3.10 12.61
C LEU A 78 -2.39 1.91 12.46
N ASP A 79 -2.07 0.76 13.08
CA ASP A 79 -2.94 -0.41 13.07
C ASP A 79 -4.30 -0.11 13.72
N LEU A 80 -4.29 0.54 14.89
CA LEU A 80 -5.51 1.03 15.54
C LEU A 80 -6.32 1.96 14.61
N LEU A 81 -5.67 2.93 13.96
CA LEU A 81 -6.34 3.87 13.07
C LEU A 81 -6.89 3.20 11.80
N ARG A 82 -6.27 2.14 11.29
CA ARG A 82 -6.82 1.35 10.17
C ARG A 82 -8.09 0.61 10.58
N GLU A 83 -8.14 0.12 11.81
CA GLU A 83 -9.32 -0.57 12.35
C GLU A 83 -10.48 0.37 12.64
N VAL A 84 -10.21 1.55 13.24
CA VAL A 84 -11.27 2.40 13.83
C VAL A 84 -11.43 3.75 13.13
N GLY A 85 -10.50 4.13 12.26
CA GLY A 85 -10.45 5.47 11.66
C GLY A 85 -11.64 5.79 10.77
N GLY A 86 -12.28 4.77 10.17
CA GLY A 86 -13.52 4.94 9.41
C GLY A 86 -14.71 5.36 10.30
N ASP A 87 -14.79 4.83 11.52
CA ASP A 87 -15.85 5.15 12.47
C ASP A 87 -15.52 6.40 13.31
N HIS A 88 -14.23 6.76 13.41
CA HIS A 88 -13.72 7.89 14.18
C HIS A 88 -12.86 8.84 13.34
N PRO A 89 -13.41 9.50 12.31
CA PRO A 89 -12.65 10.39 11.42
C PRO A 89 -12.01 11.58 12.15
N ASP A 90 -12.67 12.10 13.20
CA ASP A 90 -12.15 13.19 14.03
C ASP A 90 -10.84 12.81 14.73
N LEU A 91 -10.67 11.53 15.10
CA LEU A 91 -9.43 11.04 15.69
C LEU A 91 -8.30 11.07 14.66
N VAL A 92 -8.56 10.59 13.45
CA VAL A 92 -7.59 10.61 12.35
C VAL A 92 -7.20 12.05 12.00
N LEU A 93 -8.18 12.95 11.86
CA LEU A 93 -7.95 14.38 11.63
C LEU A 93 -7.13 15.03 12.74
N ALA A 94 -7.38 14.66 14.00
CA ALA A 94 -6.60 15.19 15.11
C ALA A 94 -5.12 14.80 14.98
N LEU A 95 -4.82 13.60 14.48
CA LEU A 95 -3.47 13.05 14.27
C LEU A 95 -2.85 13.39 12.90
N LEU A 96 -3.53 14.21 12.10
CA LEU A 96 -3.13 14.49 10.72
C LEU A 96 -1.67 14.93 10.56
N PRO A 97 -1.11 15.84 11.39
CA PRO A 97 0.29 16.22 11.25
C PRO A 97 1.25 15.03 11.42
N GLU A 98 1.07 14.23 12.47
CA GLU A 98 1.92 13.06 12.71
C GLU A 98 1.74 11.97 11.65
N LEU A 99 0.54 11.84 11.09
CA LEU A 99 0.26 10.92 9.97
C LEU A 99 0.88 11.39 8.67
N TYR A 100 0.83 12.69 8.40
CA TYR A 100 1.43 13.30 7.22
C TYR A 100 2.93 13.02 7.17
N ASP A 101 3.65 13.24 8.29
CA ASP A 101 5.08 12.93 8.37
C ASP A 101 5.38 11.45 8.06
N CYS A 102 4.49 10.54 8.49
CA CYS A 102 4.63 9.12 8.17
C CYS A 102 4.50 8.86 6.67
N CYS A 103 3.62 9.58 5.98
CA CYS A 103 3.28 9.37 4.56
C CYS A 103 4.42 9.73 3.60
N LEU A 104 5.36 10.58 4.02
CA LEU A 104 6.46 11.04 3.15
C LEU A 104 7.48 9.94 2.84
N GLY A 105 7.58 8.89 3.66
CA GLY A 105 8.51 7.79 3.40
C GLY A 105 8.01 6.73 2.40
N VAL A 106 8.83 5.68 2.23
CA VAL A 106 8.53 4.51 1.38
C VAL A 106 8.41 3.19 2.17
N ASN A 107 8.47 3.27 3.50
CA ASN A 107 8.43 2.08 4.35
C ASN A 107 6.98 1.67 4.69
N LYS A 108 6.84 0.60 5.48
CA LYS A 108 5.52 0.09 5.90
C LYS A 108 4.66 1.13 6.64
N THR A 109 5.26 1.98 7.49
CA THR A 109 4.49 3.03 8.18
C THR A 109 3.94 4.05 7.21
N SER A 110 4.67 4.33 6.12
CA SER A 110 4.26 5.26 5.09
C SER A 110 3.11 4.74 4.24
N ILE A 111 3.18 3.48 3.84
CA ILE A 111 2.08 2.80 3.13
C ILE A 111 0.80 2.84 3.98
N TRP A 112 0.91 2.48 5.26
CA TRP A 112 -0.24 2.49 6.17
C TRP A 112 -0.77 3.90 6.44
N GLY A 113 0.10 4.90 6.58
CA GLY A 113 -0.30 6.30 6.70
C GLY A 113 -1.13 6.76 5.50
N ARG A 114 -0.65 6.47 4.27
CA ARG A 114 -1.37 6.82 3.03
C ARG A 114 -2.70 6.09 2.92
N GLU A 115 -2.76 4.79 3.25
CA GLU A 115 -4.02 4.04 3.28
C GLU A 115 -5.07 4.66 4.21
N ILE A 116 -4.65 5.09 5.41
CA ILE A 116 -5.53 5.74 6.40
C ILE A 116 -6.05 7.08 5.85
N LEU A 117 -5.16 7.91 5.29
CA LEU A 117 -5.56 9.23 4.77
C LEU A 117 -6.41 9.11 3.49
N HIS A 118 -6.14 8.12 2.63
CA HIS A 118 -6.99 7.79 1.48
C HIS A 118 -8.40 7.41 1.92
N ALA A 119 -8.50 6.49 2.89
CA ALA A 119 -9.80 6.07 3.42
C ALA A 119 -10.57 7.26 4.02
N LEU A 120 -9.90 8.15 4.73
CA LEU A 120 -10.49 9.38 5.27
C LEU A 120 -10.93 10.35 4.14
N GLY A 121 -10.10 10.52 3.11
CA GLY A 121 -10.35 11.38 1.95
C GLY A 121 -11.60 10.99 1.15
N ARG A 122 -11.99 9.71 1.19
CA ARG A 122 -13.26 9.26 0.57
C ARG A 122 -14.50 9.80 1.28
N ALA A 123 -14.39 10.16 2.55
CA ALA A 123 -15.51 10.63 3.37
C ALA A 123 -15.44 12.13 3.68
N THR A 124 -14.25 12.73 3.62
CA THR A 124 -14.00 14.11 4.05
C THR A 124 -13.07 14.81 3.06
N ASP A 125 -13.34 16.09 2.75
CA ASP A 125 -12.39 16.93 2.00
C ASP A 125 -11.21 17.30 2.90
N LEU A 126 -10.01 16.83 2.53
CA LEU A 126 -8.77 17.05 3.29
C LEU A 126 -7.96 18.24 2.79
N HIS A 127 -8.39 18.91 1.71
CA HIS A 127 -7.61 19.95 1.06
C HIS A 127 -7.13 21.04 2.03
N ASP A 128 -8.06 21.64 2.77
CA ASP A 128 -7.76 22.74 3.69
C ASP A 128 -6.88 22.29 4.88
N ALA A 129 -7.00 21.03 5.31
CA ALA A 129 -6.25 20.48 6.42
C ALA A 129 -4.81 20.10 6.01
N LEU A 130 -4.63 19.60 4.79
CA LEU A 130 -3.33 19.20 4.23
C LEU A 130 -2.55 20.38 3.65
N ALA A 131 -3.24 21.37 3.06
CA ALA A 131 -2.61 22.53 2.43
C ALA A 131 -1.50 23.21 3.26
N PRO A 132 -1.64 23.48 4.58
CA PRO A 132 -0.57 24.06 5.37
C PRO A 132 0.63 23.11 5.54
N LEU A 133 0.41 21.81 5.66
CA LEU A 133 1.48 20.80 5.81
C LEU A 133 2.27 20.67 4.50
N VAL A 134 1.56 20.51 3.38
CA VAL A 134 2.15 20.47 2.04
C VAL A 134 2.93 21.76 1.75
N THR A 135 2.35 22.92 2.07
CA THR A 135 3.05 24.20 1.89
C THR A 135 4.30 24.29 2.77
N GLY A 136 4.29 23.69 3.97
CA GLY A 136 5.47 23.58 4.82
C GLY A 136 6.58 22.77 4.14
N THR A 137 6.26 21.56 3.71
CA THR A 137 7.22 20.66 3.03
C THR A 137 7.77 21.26 1.75
N LEU A 138 6.94 21.88 0.91
CA LEU A 138 7.40 22.47 -0.36
C LEU A 138 8.26 23.74 -0.18
N ASN A 139 8.28 24.35 1.01
CA ASN A 139 9.12 25.51 1.33
C ASN A 139 10.36 25.12 2.15
N ASP A 140 10.54 23.85 2.48
CA ASP A 140 11.72 23.34 3.16
C ASP A 140 12.70 22.81 2.11
N ASP A 141 13.85 23.47 1.97
CA ASP A 141 14.87 23.14 0.96
C ASP A 141 15.41 21.71 1.13
N ASP A 142 15.48 21.21 2.37
CA ASP A 142 15.98 19.87 2.67
C ASP A 142 14.96 18.82 2.19
N GLU A 143 13.67 19.02 2.48
CA GLU A 143 12.59 18.13 2.05
C GLU A 143 12.34 18.21 0.54
N LEU A 144 12.39 19.41 -0.05
CA LEU A 144 12.20 19.61 -1.50
C LEU A 144 13.32 18.97 -2.33
N SER A 145 14.47 18.72 -1.72
CA SER A 145 15.60 18.01 -2.33
C SER A 145 15.60 16.50 -2.01
N ASP A 146 14.72 16.02 -1.12
CA ASP A 146 14.60 14.60 -0.78
C ASP A 146 13.64 13.88 -1.75
N VAL A 147 14.20 13.06 -2.64
CA VAL A 147 13.43 12.28 -3.62
C VAL A 147 12.42 11.34 -2.98
N PHE A 148 12.70 10.78 -1.80
CA PHE A 148 11.76 9.89 -1.12
C PHE A 148 10.58 10.68 -0.58
N ALA A 149 10.85 11.82 0.08
CA ALA A 149 9.81 12.69 0.61
C ALA A 149 8.91 13.23 -0.49
N MET A 150 9.50 13.71 -1.60
CA MET A 150 8.75 14.25 -2.73
C MET A 150 7.94 13.18 -3.44
N ASN A 151 8.49 11.99 -3.65
CA ASN A 151 7.73 10.87 -4.22
C ASN A 151 6.58 10.43 -3.29
N GLY A 152 6.84 10.30 -1.99
CA GLY A 152 5.82 9.94 -1.00
C GLY A 152 4.70 10.97 -0.92
N LEU A 153 5.03 12.26 -1.03
CA LEU A 153 4.06 13.35 -1.12
C LEU A 153 3.24 13.28 -2.41
N GLY A 154 3.87 13.06 -3.57
CA GLY A 154 3.18 12.87 -4.84
C GLY A 154 2.16 11.74 -4.78
N MET A 155 2.59 10.55 -4.31
CA MET A 155 1.71 9.39 -4.11
C MET A 155 0.54 9.70 -3.16
N LEU A 156 0.78 10.38 -2.03
CA LEU A 156 -0.27 10.74 -1.09
C LEU A 156 -1.34 11.64 -1.75
N LEU A 157 -0.91 12.65 -2.51
CA LEU A 157 -1.81 13.61 -3.13
C LEU A 157 -2.60 12.99 -4.29
N ASP A 158 -1.97 12.09 -5.04
CA ASP A 158 -2.64 11.31 -6.09
C ASP A 158 -3.66 10.31 -5.49
N ASP A 159 -3.27 9.56 -4.45
CA ASP A 159 -4.16 8.62 -3.74
C ASP A 159 -5.43 9.32 -3.23
N ILE A 160 -5.28 10.51 -2.63
CA ILE A 160 -6.42 11.29 -2.11
C ILE A 160 -7.22 11.96 -3.26
N GLY A 161 -6.61 12.16 -4.43
CA GLY A 161 -7.21 12.85 -5.57
C GLY A 161 -7.24 14.38 -5.42
N ASP A 162 -6.35 14.96 -4.61
CA ASP A 162 -6.29 16.43 -4.44
C ASP A 162 -5.52 17.08 -5.60
N THR A 163 -6.22 17.24 -6.72
CA THR A 163 -5.68 17.83 -7.95
C THR A 163 -5.04 19.21 -7.76
N ARG A 164 -5.49 20.00 -6.76
CA ARG A 164 -4.95 21.34 -6.50
C ARG A 164 -3.60 21.26 -5.81
N LEU A 165 -3.48 20.46 -4.76
CA LEU A 165 -2.20 20.26 -4.08
C LEU A 165 -1.22 19.51 -4.98
N LEU A 166 -1.70 18.55 -5.77
CA LEU A 166 -0.87 17.81 -6.73
C LEU A 166 -0.28 18.75 -7.80
N ALA A 167 -1.05 19.71 -8.32
CA ALA A 167 -0.53 20.71 -9.25
C ALA A 167 0.57 21.59 -8.62
N ARG A 168 0.41 21.98 -7.34
CA ARG A 168 1.43 22.74 -6.60
C ARG A 168 2.70 21.92 -6.36
N TRP A 169 2.54 20.65 -6.02
CA TRP A 169 3.66 19.72 -5.89
C TRP A 169 4.44 19.60 -7.22
N ARG A 170 3.74 19.38 -8.35
CA ARG A 170 4.38 19.31 -9.68
C ARG A 170 5.16 20.59 -10.03
N GLU A 171 4.62 21.76 -9.71
CA GLU A 171 5.32 23.03 -9.93
C GLU A 171 6.61 23.13 -9.09
N ALA A 172 6.55 22.77 -7.80
CA ALA A 172 7.69 22.81 -6.91
C ALA A 172 8.80 21.83 -7.34
N VAL A 173 8.41 20.57 -7.60
CA VAL A 173 9.32 19.49 -8.01
C VAL A 173 10.10 19.85 -9.28
N ARG A 174 9.45 20.42 -10.30
CA ARG A 174 10.13 20.87 -11.54
C ARG A 174 11.22 21.92 -11.31
N THR A 175 11.07 22.71 -10.26
CA THR A 175 12.03 23.75 -9.88
C THR A 175 13.03 23.30 -8.81
N SER A 176 12.95 22.04 -8.36
CA SER A 176 13.84 21.50 -7.33
C SER A 176 15.30 21.59 -7.79
N PRO A 177 16.24 21.91 -6.87
CA PRO A 177 17.68 21.86 -7.17
C PRO A 177 18.16 20.43 -7.44
N ASP A 178 17.50 19.41 -6.89
CA ASP A 178 17.85 18.01 -7.06
C ASP A 178 17.37 17.45 -8.41
N ALA A 179 18.22 16.68 -9.09
CA ALA A 179 17.88 16.14 -10.41
C ALA A 179 16.89 14.97 -10.33
N ASP A 180 17.08 14.08 -9.36
CA ASP A 180 16.23 12.91 -9.17
C ASP A 180 14.82 13.34 -8.73
N VAL A 181 14.73 14.43 -7.96
CA VAL A 181 13.43 15.05 -7.65
C VAL A 181 12.76 15.58 -8.92
N ARG A 182 13.46 16.36 -9.77
CA ARG A 182 12.85 16.93 -10.99
C ARG A 182 12.27 15.85 -11.91
N ASP A 183 12.94 14.70 -12.02
CA ASP A 183 12.50 13.58 -12.85
C ASP A 183 11.14 13.00 -12.39
N LEU A 184 10.76 13.15 -11.12
CA LEU A 184 9.44 12.74 -10.61
C LEU A 184 8.27 13.48 -11.26
N ALA A 185 8.50 14.68 -11.82
CA ALA A 185 7.46 15.44 -12.50
C ALA A 185 7.15 14.93 -13.91
N ASP A 186 8.04 14.12 -14.48
CA ASP A 186 7.99 13.62 -15.86
C ASP A 186 7.46 12.18 -15.94
N ASP A 187 7.56 11.39 -14.85
CA ASP A 187 7.02 10.02 -14.75
C ASP A 187 5.48 9.94 -14.76
N ASP A 188 4.80 11.09 -14.69
CA ASP A 188 3.36 11.27 -14.48
C ASP A 188 2.61 11.78 -15.73
N ASP A 189 3.33 12.08 -16.82
CA ASP A 189 2.72 12.35 -18.11
C ASP A 189 2.31 11.01 -18.73
N PRO A 190 1.01 10.74 -18.96
CA PRO A 190 0.60 9.51 -19.62
C PRO A 190 1.26 9.50 -20.99
N ASP A 191 2.03 8.44 -21.24
CA ASP A 191 2.74 8.15 -22.49
C ASP A 191 2.09 8.88 -23.67
N GLU A 192 2.85 9.79 -24.30
CA GLU A 192 2.56 10.18 -25.67
C GLU A 192 2.49 8.87 -26.46
N GLU A 193 1.28 8.38 -26.73
CA GLU A 193 1.03 7.28 -27.66
C GLU A 193 1.73 7.67 -28.97
N THR A 194 2.95 7.18 -29.17
CA THR A 194 3.57 7.14 -30.48
C THR A 194 2.55 6.45 -31.38
N PRO A 195 2.00 7.12 -32.41
CA PRO A 195 0.99 6.49 -33.24
C PRO A 195 1.65 5.29 -33.90
N GLU A 196 1.18 4.08 -33.59
CA GLU A 196 1.55 2.89 -34.34
C GLU A 196 1.17 3.16 -35.82
N GLU A 197 2.18 3.22 -36.68
CA GLU A 197 1.98 3.23 -38.13
C GLU A 197 1.20 1.97 -38.51
N THR A 198 -0.09 2.10 -38.78
CA THR A 198 -0.87 1.06 -39.46
C THR A 198 -0.20 0.74 -40.80
N PRO A 199 0.19 -0.52 -41.08
CA PRO A 199 0.75 -0.88 -42.37
C PRO A 199 -0.32 -0.71 -43.46
N GLU A 200 0.01 0.01 -44.53
CA GLU A 200 -0.82 0.15 -45.73
C GLU A 200 -1.25 -1.22 -46.26
N GLU A 201 -2.57 -1.47 -46.29
CA GLU A 201 -3.14 -2.56 -47.06
C GLU A 201 -2.84 -2.36 -48.55
N THR A 202 -2.01 -3.26 -49.08
CA THR A 202 -1.84 -3.50 -50.51
C THR A 202 -3.18 -3.69 -51.22
N PRO A 203 -3.51 -2.95 -52.31
CA PRO A 203 -4.68 -3.29 -53.11
C PRO A 203 -4.32 -4.39 -54.13
N GLU A 204 -5.02 -5.52 -54.06
CA GLU A 204 -5.02 -6.58 -55.09
C GLU A 204 -5.57 -6.08 -56.44
N GLU A 205 -5.01 -6.64 -57.51
CA GLU A 205 -5.29 -6.39 -58.93
C GLU A 205 -6.71 -6.80 -59.41
N THR A 206 -7.36 -5.86 -60.14
CA THR A 206 -8.06 -5.94 -61.46
C THR A 206 -9.07 -7.08 -61.80
N PRO A 207 -10.12 -6.83 -62.63
CA PRO A 207 -9.94 -6.69 -64.09
C PRO A 207 -10.86 -5.67 -64.78
N GLY A 208 -10.48 -5.29 -66.01
CA GLY A 208 -10.91 -4.07 -66.70
C GLY A 208 -12.25 -4.09 -67.42
N GLU A 209 -12.65 -2.91 -67.91
CA GLU A 209 -13.33 -2.73 -69.20
C GLU A 209 -13.15 -1.29 -69.72
N GLN A 210 -13.06 -1.19 -71.03
CA GLN A 210 -12.53 -0.09 -71.87
C GLN A 210 -13.44 1.16 -72.00
N PRO A 211 -12.95 2.29 -72.57
CA PRO A 211 -13.48 3.63 -72.36
C PRO A 211 -14.67 3.99 -73.27
N PRO A 212 -15.55 4.95 -72.90
CA PRO A 212 -16.66 5.36 -73.75
C PRO A 212 -16.19 6.31 -74.86
N GLY A 213 -16.38 5.87 -76.11
CA GLY A 213 -16.20 6.67 -77.30
C GLY A 213 -17.17 7.86 -77.38
N ARG A 214 -16.65 8.99 -77.86
CA ARG A 214 -17.45 10.16 -78.27
C ARG A 214 -18.17 9.88 -79.59
N ALA A 215 -19.48 10.11 -79.64
CA ALA A 215 -20.16 10.84 -80.71
C ALA A 215 -21.63 11.16 -80.35
N ARG A 216 -22.01 12.44 -80.42
CA ARG A 216 -23.38 12.95 -80.65
C ARG A 216 -23.77 12.74 -82.15
N PRO A 217 -24.97 13.09 -82.67
CA PRO A 217 -26.23 13.57 -82.07
C PRO A 217 -27.53 12.87 -82.60
N ARG A 218 -28.66 13.24 -81.96
CA ARG A 218 -30.07 13.39 -82.44
C ARG A 218 -30.53 12.68 -83.73
N GLY A 219 -31.65 11.96 -83.60
CA GLY A 219 -32.55 11.52 -84.66
C GLY A 219 -33.52 10.50 -84.12
#